data_AF-A0A3B3XR86-F1
#
_entry.id   AF-A0A3B3XR86-F1
#
_cell.length_a   1.000
_cell.length_b   1.000
_cell.length_c   1.000
_cell.angle_alpha   90.00
_cell.angle_beta   90.00
_cell.angle_gamma   90.00
#
_symmetry.space_group_name_H-M   'P 1'
#
loop_
_entity.id
_entity.type
_entity.pdbx_description
1 polymer ?
#
loop_
_entity_poly.entity_id
_entity_poly.type
_entity_poly.pdbx_seq_one_letter_code
_entity_poly.pdbx_strand_id
1 'polypeptide(L)'
;FNRALYTYEDESNDLTLAASGGGGLAEITLTFDNSSVMYGFCSLKEPTAALPQYILINWVGEDVPDARKCACASHVATIADFFQVRTCNHFKHAA
;
A
#
# COMPACT_ATOMS: atom_id res chain seq x y z
N PHE A 1 9.15 9.85 9.63
CA PHE A 1 7.89 9.29 9.12
C PHE A 1 7.99 7.78 9.20
N ASN A 2 7.03 7.09 9.83
CA ASN A 2 6.98 5.62 9.90
C ASN A 2 5.91 5.01 9.00
N ARG A 3 5.14 5.85 8.29
CA ARG A 3 4.25 5.43 7.21
C ARG A 3 4.23 6.43 6.03
N ALA A 4 3.87 5.92 4.86
CA ALA A 4 3.55 6.68 3.65
C ALA A 4 2.42 5.97 2.91
N LEU A 5 1.52 6.72 2.29
CA LEU A 5 0.39 6.24 1.51
C LEU A 5 0.49 6.83 0.12
N TYR A 6 0.45 5.97 -0.89
CA TYR A 6 0.51 6.33 -2.29
C TYR A 6 -0.81 6.02 -2.98
N THR A 7 -1.18 6.83 -3.96
CA THR A 7 -2.35 6.61 -4.83
C THR A 7 -1.98 6.91 -6.27
N TYR A 8 -2.81 6.51 -7.22
CA TYR A 8 -2.64 6.92 -8.60
C TYR A 8 -3.18 8.35 -8.80
N GLU A 9 -2.48 9.13 -9.61
CA GLU A 9 -2.98 10.43 -10.08
C GLU A 9 -3.89 10.22 -11.30
N ASP A 10 -5.18 10.48 -11.12
CA ASP A 10 -6.21 10.41 -12.17
C ASP A 10 -6.15 9.13 -13.02
N GLU A 11 -6.07 9.28 -14.34
CA GLU A 11 -5.95 8.17 -15.30
C GLU A 11 -4.48 7.71 -15.48
N SER A 12 -3.51 8.43 -14.91
CA SER A 12 -2.09 8.08 -15.01
C SER A 12 -1.77 6.81 -14.22
N ASN A 13 -0.69 6.14 -14.61
CA ASN A 13 -0.11 5.02 -13.86
C ASN A 13 0.98 5.50 -12.88
N ASP A 14 1.13 6.80 -12.72
CA ASP A 14 2.08 7.40 -11.81
C ASP A 14 1.54 7.41 -10.37
N LEU A 15 2.36 6.91 -9.45
CA LEU A 15 2.06 6.92 -8.02
C LEU A 15 2.46 8.25 -7.40
N THR A 16 1.52 8.90 -6.71
CA THR A 16 1.74 10.13 -5.96
C THR A 16 1.57 9.89 -4.46
N LEU A 17 2.25 10.70 -3.64
CA LEU A 17 2.14 10.61 -2.18
C LEU A 17 0.82 11.26 -1.73
N ALA A 18 -0.13 10.44 -1.32
CA ALA A 18 -1.41 10.90 -0.78
C ALA A 18 -1.27 11.39 0.67
N ALA A 19 -0.54 10.66 1.52
CA ALA A 19 -0.35 10.99 2.92
C ALA A 19 0.92 10.38 3.51
N SER A 20 1.48 10.97 4.56
CA SER A 20 2.57 10.38 5.34
C SER A 20 2.48 10.78 6.81
N GLY A 21 3.08 10.02 7.72
CA GLY A 21 3.01 10.37 9.14
C GLY A 21 3.73 9.44 10.11
N GLY A 22 3.34 9.54 11.39
CA GLY A 22 3.99 8.94 12.57
C GLY A 22 3.21 7.84 13.31
N GLY A 23 1.93 7.61 13.03
CA GLY A 23 1.10 6.62 13.75
C GLY A 23 1.14 5.19 13.21
N GLY A 24 2.02 4.87 12.26
CA GLY A 24 2.22 3.49 11.78
C GLY A 24 0.96 2.85 11.16
N LEU A 25 0.73 1.57 11.48
CA LEU A 25 -0.30 0.74 10.86
C LEU A 25 -1.74 1.17 11.21
N ALA A 26 -2.01 1.54 12.46
CA ALA A 26 -3.36 1.92 12.87
C ALA A 26 -3.86 3.18 12.15
N GLU A 27 -2.97 4.12 11.85
CA GLU A 27 -3.32 5.36 11.16
C GLU A 27 -3.41 5.13 9.64
N ILE A 28 -2.57 4.26 9.07
CA ILE A 28 -2.61 4.00 7.62
C ILE A 28 -3.91 3.34 7.19
N THR A 29 -4.46 2.43 8.01
CA THR A 29 -5.72 1.74 7.71
C THR A 29 -6.93 2.68 7.71
N LEU A 30 -6.86 3.78 8.46
CA LEU A 30 -7.92 4.80 8.51
C LEU A 30 -7.86 5.80 7.36
N THR A 31 -6.78 5.80 6.59
CA THR A 31 -6.55 6.77 5.50
C THR A 31 -6.92 6.17 4.13
N PHE A 32 -7.31 4.89 4.07
CA PHE A 32 -7.70 4.25 2.82
C PHE A 32 -9.06 4.73 2.31
N ASP A 33 -9.16 4.90 1.00
CA ASP A 33 -10.37 5.30 0.29
C ASP A 33 -10.94 4.11 -0.52
N ASN A 34 -12.25 3.91 -0.43
CA ASN A 34 -12.96 2.84 -1.15
C ASN A 34 -13.14 3.13 -2.64
N SER A 35 -12.92 4.37 -3.08
CA SER A 35 -13.03 4.79 -4.47
C SER A 35 -11.73 4.64 -5.26
N SER A 36 -10.61 4.30 -4.59
CA SER A 36 -9.27 4.36 -5.16
C SER A 36 -8.43 3.13 -4.88
N VAL A 37 -7.41 2.91 -5.73
CA VAL A 37 -6.33 1.95 -5.46
C VAL A 37 -5.20 2.68 -4.76
N MET A 38 -4.80 2.19 -3.60
CA MET A 38 -3.80 2.83 -2.77
C MET A 38 -2.74 1.83 -2.29
N TYR A 39 -1.52 2.31 -2.10
CA TYR A 39 -0.41 1.52 -1.58
C TYR A 39 0.08 2.12 -0.27
N GLY A 40 -0.17 1.42 0.82
CA GLY A 40 0.28 1.80 2.14
C GLY A 40 1.65 1.19 2.45
N PHE A 41 2.62 2.01 2.82
CA PHE A 41 3.93 1.58 3.30
C PHE A 41 4.11 1.95 4.76
N CYS A 42 4.47 0.99 5.60
CA CYS A 42 4.68 1.23 7.04
C CYS A 42 5.91 0.49 7.55
N SER A 43 6.76 1.18 8.31
CA SER A 43 7.86 0.56 9.04
C SER A 43 7.36 0.02 10.38
N LEU A 44 7.52 -1.27 10.63
CA LEU A 44 7.35 -1.87 11.94
C LEU A 44 8.65 -1.71 12.74
N LYS A 45 8.54 -1.03 13.87
CA LYS A 45 9.61 -1.00 14.88
C LYS A 45 9.37 -2.13 15.87
N GLU A 46 9.97 -3.27 15.59
CA GLU A 46 10.08 -4.37 16.54
C GLU A 46 11.30 -4.11 17.45
N PRO A 47 11.13 -3.93 18.77
CA PRO A 47 12.24 -3.64 19.70
C PRO A 47 13.36 -4.69 19.68
N THR A 48 13.00 -5.91 19.31
CA THR A 48 13.86 -7.10 19.25
C THR A 48 14.44 -7.38 17.86
N ALA A 49 13.99 -6.67 16.82
CA ALA A 49 14.48 -6.90 15.47
C ALA A 49 15.76 -6.10 15.20
N ALA A 50 16.79 -6.78 14.70
CA ALA A 50 18.06 -6.16 14.33
C ALA A 50 17.95 -5.23 13.09
N LEU A 51 16.89 -5.41 12.28
CA LEU A 51 16.63 -4.61 11.09
C LEU A 51 15.17 -4.14 11.09
N PRO A 52 14.90 -2.89 10.66
CA PRO A 52 13.53 -2.41 10.50
C PRO A 52 12.79 -3.27 9.48
N GLN A 53 11.60 -3.75 9.85
CA GLN A 53 10.73 -4.47 8.95
C GLN A 53 9.76 -3.49 8.29
N TYR A 54 9.44 -3.73 7.03
CA TYR A 54 8.51 -2.90 6.27
C TYR A 54 7.36 -3.74 5.76
N ILE A 55 6.15 -3.19 5.83
CA ILE A 55 4.95 -3.78 5.27
C ILE A 55 4.49 -2.91 4.11
N LEU A 56 4.18 -3.56 3.00
CA LEU A 56 3.42 -3.00 1.89
C LEU A 56 1.99 -3.53 1.95
N ILE A 57 1.03 -2.61 1.97
CA ILE A 57 -0.40 -2.89 1.94
C ILE A 57 -0.91 -2.47 0.58
N ASN A 58 -1.40 -3.43 -0.20
CA ASN A 58 -2.10 -3.15 -1.44
C ASN A 58 -3.59 -3.03 -1.16
N TRP A 59 -4.12 -1.81 -1.20
CA TRP A 59 -5.53 -1.52 -1.00
C TRP A 59 -6.21 -1.29 -2.34
N VAL A 60 -7.30 -2.01 -2.58
CA VAL A 60 -8.14 -1.82 -3.75
C VAL A 60 -9.55 -1.54 -3.24
N GLY A 61 -9.99 -0.29 -3.37
CA GLY A 61 -11.31 0.11 -2.94
C GLY A 61 -12.44 -0.64 -3.66
N GLU A 62 -13.56 -0.82 -2.97
CA GLU A 62 -14.73 -1.54 -3.49
C GLU A 62 -15.32 -0.88 -4.73
N ASP A 63 -15.39 0.46 -4.73
CA ASP A 63 -15.99 1.29 -5.79
C ASP A 63 -15.05 1.50 -6.99
N VAL A 64 -13.84 0.93 -6.96
CA VAL A 64 -12.90 1.00 -8.09
C VAL A 64 -13.44 0.17 -9.28
N PRO A 65 -13.46 0.71 -10.51
CA PRO A 65 -13.89 -0.05 -11.69
C PRO A 65 -13.05 -1.31 -11.92
N ASP A 66 -13.70 -2.42 -12.29
CA ASP A 66 -13.03 -3.73 -12.46
C ASP A 66 -11.89 -3.71 -13.49
N ALA A 67 -12.01 -2.89 -14.54
CA ALA A 67 -10.95 -2.67 -15.52
C ALA A 67 -9.68 -2.11 -14.87
N ARG A 68 -9.83 -1.18 -13.91
CA ARG A 68 -8.71 -0.59 -13.16
C ARG A 68 -8.15 -1.57 -12.13
N LYS A 69 -9.01 -2.36 -11.46
CA LYS A 69 -8.58 -3.46 -10.57
C LYS A 69 -7.68 -4.46 -11.30
N CYS A 70 -8.06 -4.85 -12.53
CA CYS A 70 -7.31 -5.78 -13.35
C CYS A 70 -5.95 -5.20 -13.80
N ALA A 71 -5.93 -3.93 -14.23
CA ALA A 71 -4.69 -3.24 -14.61
C ALA A 71 -3.73 -3.10 -13.42
N CYS A 72 -4.20 -2.65 -12.26
CA CYS A 72 -3.38 -2.42 -11.08
C CYS A 72 -2.84 -3.71 -10.44
N ALA A 73 -3.50 -4.86 -10.64
CA ALA A 73 -2.98 -6.16 -10.20
C ALA A 73 -1.61 -6.49 -10.82
N SER A 74 -1.34 -6.02 -12.04
CA SER A 74 -0.05 -6.18 -12.72
C SER A 74 1.05 -5.30 -12.13
N HIS A 75 0.68 -4.15 -11.54
CA HIS A 75 1.63 -3.19 -10.96
C HIS A 75 2.16 -3.64 -9.59
N VAL A 76 1.38 -4.45 -8.85
CA VAL A 76 1.76 -4.91 -7.50
C VAL A 76 3.14 -5.58 -7.49
N ALA A 77 3.46 -6.36 -8.52
CA ALA A 77 4.76 -7.02 -8.65
C ALA A 77 5.91 -6.01 -8.79
N THR A 78 5.73 -4.99 -9.63
CA THR A 78 6.71 -3.92 -9.86
C THR A 78 6.91 -3.06 -8.60
N ILE A 79 5.82 -2.77 -7.88
CA ILE A 79 5.85 -1.99 -6.64
C ILE A 79 6.56 -2.78 -5.53
N ALA A 80 6.26 -4.07 -5.40
CA ALA A 80 6.92 -4.92 -4.41
C ALA A 80 8.43 -5.07 -4.68
N ASP A 81 8.82 -5.19 -5.95
CA ASP A 81 10.23 -5.21 -6.37
C ASP A 81 10.92 -3.88 -6.09
N PHE A 82 10.27 -2.74 -6.41
CA PHE A 82 10.77 -1.40 -6.13
C PHE A 82 11.06 -1.16 -4.65
N PHE A 83 10.17 -1.63 -3.76
CA PHE A 83 10.37 -1.47 -2.32
C PHE A 83 11.26 -2.56 -1.68
N GLN A 84 11.76 -3.53 -2.46
CA GLN A 84 12.52 -4.69 -1.98
C GLN A 84 11.87 -5.41 -0.78
N VAL A 85 10.54 -5.37 -0.69
CA VAL A 85 9.79 -6.00 0.40
C VAL A 85 9.53 -7.45 -0.02
N ARG A 86 9.92 -8.41 0.83
CA ARG A 86 9.56 -9.81 0.60
C ARG A 86 8.04 -9.92 0.52
N THR A 87 7.52 -10.32 -0.63
CA THR A 87 6.09 -10.55 -0.83
C THR A 87 5.67 -11.79 -0.04
N CYS A 88 5.19 -11.60 1.18
CA CYS A 88 4.34 -12.61 1.80
C CYS A 88 2.95 -12.45 1.18
N ASN A 89 2.60 -13.31 0.23
CA ASN A 89 1.29 -13.33 -0.46
C ASN A 89 0.13 -13.76 0.47
N HIS A 90 0.09 -13.25 1.70
CA HIS A 90 -0.85 -13.65 2.74
C HIS A 90 -1.79 -12.53 3.16
N PHE A 91 -2.35 -11.79 2.20
CA PHE A 91 -3.62 -11.07 2.42
C PHE A 91 -4.43 -11.11 1.12
N LYS A 92 -5.15 -12.21 0.92
CA LYS A 92 -6.29 -12.25 0.01
C LYS A 92 -7.53 -11.83 0.80
N HIS A 93 -8.18 -10.77 0.34
CA HIS A 93 -9.52 -10.32 0.72
C HIS A 93 -9.71 -10.04 2.22
N ALA A 94 -9.57 -8.78 2.62
CA ALA A 94 -10.41 -8.29 3.71
C ALA A 94 -11.81 -8.08 3.09
N ALA A 95 -12.76 -8.86 3.58
CA ALA A 95 -14.18 -8.72 3.29
C ALA A 95 -14.76 -7.45 3.92
#